data_AF-A0A674E549-F1
#
_entry.id   AF-A0A674E549-F1
#
_cell.length_a   1.000
_cell.length_b   1.000
_cell.length_c   1.000
_cell.angle_alpha   90.00
_cell.angle_beta   90.00
_cell.angle_gamma   90.00
#
_symmetry.space_group_name_H-M   'P 1'
#
loop_
_entity.id
_entity.type
_entity.pdbx_description
1 polymer ?
#
loop_
_entity_poly.entity_id
_entity_poly.type
_entity_poly.pdbx_seq_one_letter_code
_entity_poly.pdbx_strand_id
1 'polypeptide(L)' 'MKGLGLVVLVLLLMLLAVEGMQYWTCGYRGLCRRFCYAQEYIVGHYGCPRRYRCCVVRF' A
#
# COMPACT_ATOMS: atom_id res chain seq x y z
N MET A 1 -12.06 3.01 34.59
CA MET A 1 -10.76 2.59 34.01
C MET A 1 -10.85 1.42 33.01
N LYS A 2 -12.01 0.75 32.84
CA LYS A 2 -12.15 -0.43 31.94
C LYS A 2 -12.22 -0.10 30.44
N GLY A 3 -12.57 1.13 30.07
CA GLY A 3 -12.71 1.55 28.66
C GLY A 3 -11.39 1.94 27.97
N LEU A 4 -10.39 2.40 28.74
CA LEU A 4 -9.09 2.84 28.17
C LEU A 4 -8.34 1.67 27.52
N GLY A 5 -8.43 0.47 28.08
CA GLY A 5 -7.81 -0.73 27.49
C GLY A 5 -8.41 -1.11 26.13
N LEU A 6 -9.73 -0.96 25.97
CA LEU A 6 -10.41 -1.18 24.69
C LEU A 6 -10.01 -0.14 23.65
N VAL A 7 -9.92 1.13 24.04
CA VAL A 7 -9.48 2.21 23.14
C VAL A 7 -8.05 1.97 22.67
N VAL A 8 -7.13 1.61 23.57
CA VAL A 8 -5.73 1.30 23.22
C VAL A 8 -5.66 0.08 22.29
N LEU A 9 -6.44 -0.98 22.56
CA LEU A 9 -6.49 -2.17 21.72
C LEU A 9 -6.98 -1.85 20.30
N VAL A 10 -8.06 -1.07 20.17
CA VAL A 10 -8.60 -0.63 18.88
C VAL A 10 -7.57 0.23 18.13
N LEU A 11 -6.89 1.14 18.83
CA LEU A 11 -5.85 1.98 18.23
C LEU A 11 -4.68 1.14 17.69
N LEU A 12 -4.23 0.14 18.45
CA LEU A 12 -3.16 -0.78 18.05
C LEU A 12 -3.53 -1.59 16.80
N LEU A 13 -4.78 -2.09 16.74
CA LEU A 13 -5.29 -2.84 15.60
C LEU A 13 -5.33 -1.99 14.32
N MET A 14 -5.71 -0.71 14.43
CA MET A 14 -5.71 0.21 13.29
C MET A 14 -4.31 0.50 12.76
N LEU A 15 -3.32 0.63 13.65
CA LEU A 15 -1.91 0.81 13.28
C LEU A 15 -1.35 -0.42 12.54
N LEU A 16 -1.66 -1.63 13.03
CA LEU A 16 -1.25 -2.88 12.38
C LEU A 16 -1.93 -3.08 11.01
N ALA A 17 -3.18 -2.65 10.85
CA ALA A 17 -3.88 -2.71 9.57
C ALA A 17 -3.25 -1.77 8.51
N VAL A 18 -2.67 -0.65 8.95
CA VAL A 18 -1.99 0.31 8.06
C VAL A 18 -0.69 -0.27 7.49
N GLU A 19 0.02 -1.11 8.25
CA GLU A 19 1.22 -1.82 7.77
C GLU A 19 0.91 -2.91 6.72
N GLY A 20 -0.35 -3.29 6.58
CA GLY A 20 -0.82 -4.16 5.50
C GLY A 20 -0.77 -3.51 4.11
N MET A 21 -0.54 -2.19 4.03
CA MET A 21 -0.16 -1.52 2.79
C MET A 21 1.33 -1.78 2.53
N GLN A 22 1.70 -3.03 2.28
CA GLN A 22 3.05 -3.39 1.90
C GLN A 22 3.37 -2.71 0.55
N TYR A 23 3.97 -1.52 0.60
CA TYR A 23 4.27 -0.69 -0.56
C TYR A 23 5.47 -1.29 -1.29
N TRP A 24 5.21 -2.33 -2.08
CA TRP A 24 6.21 -2.88 -2.98
C TRP A 24 6.57 -1.82 -4.01
N THR A 25 7.83 -1.39 -4.02
CA THR A 25 8.35 -0.47 -5.03
C THR A 25 8.82 -1.26 -6.24
N CYS A 26 8.53 -0.77 -7.44
CA CYS A 26 9.09 -1.31 -8.66
C CYS A 26 10.25 -0.45 -9.17
N GLY A 27 11.15 -1.03 -9.96
CA GLY A 27 12.41 -0.40 -10.41
C GLY A 27 12.28 0.91 -11.20
N TYR A 28 11.06 1.33 -11.57
CA TYR A 28 10.78 2.58 -12.27
C TYR A 28 10.41 3.74 -11.34
N ARG A 29 10.91 3.74 -10.10
CA ARG A 29 10.48 4.67 -9.03
C ARG A 29 8.96 4.68 -8.83
N GLY A 30 8.33 3.55 -9.13
CA GLY A 30 6.89 3.36 -9.05
C GLY A 30 6.48 2.50 -7.87
N LEU A 31 5.17 2.40 -7.68
CA LEU A 31 4.55 1.58 -6.64
C LEU A 31 3.77 0.44 -7.29
N CYS A 32 3.88 -0.74 -6.72
CA CYS A 32 3.09 -1.90 -7.11
C CYS A 32 1.67 -1.74 -6.55
N ARG A 33 0.71 -1.52 -7.43
CA ARG A 33 -0.71 -1.44 -7.07
C ARG A 33 -1.53 -2.40 -7.93
N ARG A 34 -2.68 -2.80 -7.43
CA ARG A 34 -3.64 -3.57 -8.23
C ARG A 34 -4.31 -2.70 -9.31
N PHE A 35 -4.53 -1.43 -8.97
CA PHE A 35 -5.07 -0.38 -9.85
C PHE A 35 -4.19 0.87 -9.71
N CYS A 36 -3.79 1.45 -10.84
CA CYS A 36 -3.05 2.70 -10.87
C CYS A 36 -4.02 3.89 -10.87
N TYR A 37 -3.58 5.01 -10.29
CA TYR A 37 -4.33 6.26 -10.37
C TYR A 37 -4.27 6.85 -11.79
N ALA A 38 -5.21 7.74 -12.13
CA ALA A 38 -5.29 8.36 -13.45
C ALA A 38 -4.03 9.17 -13.83
N GLN A 39 -3.30 9.68 -12.83
CA GLN A 39 -2.04 10.40 -12.98
C GLN A 39 -0.79 9.50 -13.11
N GLU A 40 -0.98 8.18 -12.97
CA GLU A 40 0.09 7.19 -13.07
C GLU A 40 -0.02 6.42 -14.39
N TYR A 41 1.11 6.06 -14.98
CA TYR A 41 1.14 5.13 -16.12
C TYR A 41 1.54 3.72 -15.68
N ILE A 42 0.99 2.72 -16.37
CA ILE A 42 1.24 1.30 -16.09
C ILE A 42 2.47 0.85 -16.85
N VAL A 43 3.51 0.41 -16.13
CA VAL A 43 4.71 -0.18 -16.76
C VAL A 43 4.58 -1.69 -16.95
N GLY A 44 3.82 -2.37 -16.09
CA GLY A 44 3.59 -3.83 -16.15
C GLY A 44 3.94 -4.54 -14.85
N HIS A 45 4.33 -5.81 -14.89
CA HIS A 45 4.65 -6.66 -13.72
C HIS A 45 6.12 -6.56 -13.25
N TYR A 46 6.78 -5.41 -13.41
CA TYR A 46 8.20 -5.22 -13.11
C TYR A 46 8.51 -5.34 -11.60
N GLY A 47 8.79 -6.55 -11.12
CA GLY A 47 9.13 -6.83 -9.72
C GLY A 47 7.93 -6.83 -8.76
N CYS A 48 6.71 -6.64 -9.27
CA CYS A 48 5.50 -6.65 -8.46
C CYS A 48 4.96 -8.07 -8.28
N PRO A 49 4.38 -8.39 -7.10
CA PRO A 49 3.73 -9.68 -6.87
C PRO A 49 2.59 -9.94 -7.87
N ARG A 50 2.23 -11.22 -8.06
CA ARG A 50 1.15 -11.64 -8.97
C ARG A 50 -0.12 -10.82 -8.69
N ARG A 51 -0.76 -10.31 -9.75
CA ARG A 51 -1.94 -9.40 -9.75
C ARG A 51 -1.65 -7.92 -9.43
N TYR A 52 -0.42 -7.52 -9.12
CA TYR A 52 -0.03 -6.12 -8.94
C TYR A 52 0.75 -5.60 -10.15
N ARG A 53 0.51 -4.36 -10.54
CA ARG A 53 1.18 -3.67 -11.64
C ARG A 53 2.03 -2.54 -11.07
N CYS A 54 3.16 -2.28 -11.71
CA CYS A 54 4.01 -1.15 -11.43
C CYS A 54 3.37 0.13 -11.99
N CYS A 55 2.93 1.01 -11.09
CA CYS A 55 2.33 2.30 -11.38
C CYS A 55 3.39 3.39 -11.13
N VAL A 56 3.63 4.24 -12.13
CA VAL A 56 4.65 5.28 -12.05
C VAL A 56 4.01 6.64 -12.24
N VAL A 57 4.33 7.58 -11.37
CA VAL A 57 3.84 8.96 -11.45
C VAL A 57 4.42 9.63 -12.68
N ARG A 58 3.57 10.26 -13.47
CA ARG A 58 3.98 11.13 -14.57
C ARG A 58 4.20 12.53 -13.98
N PHE A 59 5.47 12.93 -13.83
CA PHE A 59 5.83 14.31 -13.50
C PHE A 59 5.88 15.17 -14.76
#